data_AF-A0A1F1FU99-F1
#
_entry.id   AF-A0A1F1FU99-F1
#
_cell.length_a   1.000
_cell.length_b   1.000
_cell.length_c   1.000
_cell.angle_alpha   90.00
_cell.angle_beta   90.00
_cell.angle_gamma   90.00
#
_symmetry.space_group_name_H-M   'P 1'
#
loop_
_entity.id
_entity.type
_entity.pdbx_description
1 polymer ?
#
loop_
_entity_poly.entity_id
_entity_poly.type
_entity_poly.pdbx_seq_one_letter_code
_entity_poly.pdbx_strand_id
1 'polypeptide(L)'
;MQIMPPVLMPIWMVIVMVVGLLLVTAWLLRTFLVTRRDLSQEVGDIPMAPRERRQWGERLGEISQRWDAGDLDLRELHLELAALLRGFAEARSGEEITTATVSEILDMAATAGPRSVEERRRSVRAAGRPLDINPLGHVGELLAVWEQPSFDREPQAAAQEALTHAREVVTRW
;
A
#
# COMPACT_ATOMS: atom_id res chain seq x y z
N MET A 1 -19.49 28.06 -64.17
CA MET A 1 -19.01 27.62 -62.84
C MET A 1 -19.20 26.11 -62.75
N GLN A 2 -18.13 25.32 -62.89
CA GLN A 2 -18.20 23.87 -62.72
C GLN A 2 -18.27 23.58 -61.21
N ILE A 3 -19.36 22.93 -60.79
CA ILE A 3 -19.54 22.48 -59.41
C ILE A 3 -18.82 21.14 -59.33
N MET A 4 -17.68 21.07 -58.63
CA MET A 4 -17.00 19.79 -58.42
C MET A 4 -17.91 18.86 -57.61
N PRO A 5 -18.08 17.59 -58.01
CA PRO A 5 -18.92 16.67 -57.25
C PRO A 5 -18.35 16.51 -55.83
N PRO A 6 -19.19 16.46 -54.79
CA PRO A 6 -18.72 16.31 -53.42
C PRO A 6 -17.93 15.01 -53.29
N VAL A 7 -16.63 15.13 -53.01
CA VAL A 7 -15.77 13.98 -52.73
C VAL A 7 -16.22 13.42 -51.40
N LEU A 8 -16.94 12.29 -51.43
CA LEU A 8 -17.24 11.52 -50.23
C LEU A 8 -15.92 11.24 -49.52
N MET A 9 -15.78 11.68 -48.26
CA MET A 9 -14.55 11.42 -47.50
C MET A 9 -14.25 9.91 -47.54
N PRO A 10 -13.08 9.49 -48.05
CA PRO A 10 -12.74 8.08 -48.14
C PRO A 10 -12.80 7.43 -46.76
N ILE A 11 -13.55 6.32 -46.63
CA ILE A 11 -13.76 5.60 -45.37
C ILE A 11 -12.43 5.27 -44.66
N TRP A 12 -11.35 5.05 -45.42
CA TRP A 12 -10.02 4.79 -44.88
C TRP A 12 -9.47 5.95 -44.03
N MET A 13 -9.82 7.21 -44.31
CA MET A 13 -9.44 8.35 -43.46
C MET A 13 -10.09 8.27 -42.08
N VAL A 14 -11.35 7.82 -42.00
CA VAL A 14 -12.04 7.60 -40.71
C VAL A 14 -11.34 6.48 -39.94
N ILE A 15 -10.95 5.40 -40.61
CA ILE A 15 -10.20 4.29 -40.00
C ILE A 15 -8.86 4.80 -39.43
N VAL A 16 -8.10 5.58 -40.21
CA VAL A 16 -6.81 6.15 -39.76
C VAL A 16 -7.01 7.08 -38.56
N MET A 17 -8.05 7.92 -38.57
CA MET A 17 -8.37 8.81 -37.45
C MET A 17 -8.70 8.01 -36.18
N VAL A 18 -9.52 6.96 -36.30
CA VAL A 18 -9.89 6.10 -35.16
C VAL A 18 -8.66 5.37 -34.62
N VAL A 19 -7.83 4.80 -35.50
CA VAL A 19 -6.58 4.12 -35.09
C VAL A 19 -5.63 5.10 -34.41
N GLY A 20 -5.46 6.31 -34.96
CA GLY A 20 -4.66 7.37 -34.35
C GLY A 20 -5.17 7.77 -32.97
N LEU A 21 -6.48 7.92 -32.81
CA LEU A 21 -7.10 8.22 -31.52
C LEU A 21 -6.87 7.10 -30.49
N LEU A 22 -7.01 5.83 -30.91
CA LEU A 22 -6.73 4.68 -30.04
C LEU A 22 -5.26 4.61 -29.62
N LEU A 23 -4.33 4.90 -30.53
CA LEU A 23 -2.90 4.94 -30.23
C LEU A 23 -2.56 6.04 -29.23
N VAL A 24 -3.09 7.26 -29.42
CA VAL A 24 -2.90 8.37 -28.48
C VAL A 24 -3.51 8.02 -27.12
N THR A 25 -4.72 7.46 -27.11
CA THR A 25 -5.38 7.05 -25.87
C THR A 25 -4.58 5.97 -25.14
N ALA A 26 -4.10 4.95 -25.84
CA ALA A 26 -3.25 3.90 -25.29
C ALA A 26 -1.91 4.45 -24.79
N TRP A 27 -1.31 5.40 -25.50
CA TRP A 27 -0.06 6.05 -25.12
C TRP A 27 -0.24 6.92 -23.86
N LEU A 28 -1.34 7.69 -23.78
CA LEU A 28 -1.70 8.46 -22.59
C LEU A 28 -2.00 7.55 -21.39
N LEU A 29 -2.76 6.47 -21.60
CA LEU A 29 -2.98 5.46 -20.56
C LEU A 29 -1.64 4.88 -20.09
N ARG A 30 -0.75 4.52 -21.01
CA ARG A 30 0.57 3.96 -20.68
C ARG A 30 1.41 4.94 -19.87
N THR A 31 1.54 6.19 -20.31
CA THR A 31 2.34 7.22 -19.62
C THR A 31 1.77 7.52 -18.24
N PHE A 32 0.44 7.62 -18.12
CA PHE A 32 -0.21 7.81 -16.82
C PHE A 32 0.00 6.61 -15.88
N LEU A 33 -0.12 5.38 -16.39
CA LEU A 33 0.08 4.15 -15.61
C LEU A 33 1.55 3.92 -15.22
N VAL A 34 2.50 4.33 -16.06
CA VAL A 34 3.95 4.25 -15.76
C VAL A 34 4.35 5.31 -14.74
N THR A 35 3.88 6.56 -14.88
CA THR A 35 4.18 7.64 -13.93
C THR A 35 3.66 7.34 -12.52
N ARG A 36 2.45 6.75 -12.42
CA ARG A 36 1.93 6.30 -11.11
C ARG A 36 2.76 5.16 -10.51
N ARG A 37 3.35 4.28 -11.32
CA ARG A 37 4.24 3.21 -10.85
C ARG A 37 5.59 3.73 -10.37
N ASP A 38 6.15 4.72 -11.06
CA ASP A 38 7.44 5.32 -10.69
C ASP A 38 7.35 6.02 -9.33
N LEU A 39 6.27 6.77 -9.05
CA LEU A 39 6.01 7.34 -7.72
C LEU A 39 5.93 6.28 -6.63
N SER A 40 5.21 5.17 -6.86
CA SER A 40 5.11 4.07 -5.89
C SER A 40 6.43 3.32 -5.66
N GLN A 41 7.36 3.34 -6.64
CA GLN A 41 8.72 2.80 -6.47
C GLN A 41 9.63 3.79 -5.74
N GLU A 42 9.54 5.08 -6.06
CA GLU A 42 10.34 6.14 -5.42
C GLU A 42 10.03 6.27 -3.91
N VAL A 43 8.77 6.04 -3.51
CA VAL A 43 8.33 5.92 -2.10
C VAL A 43 9.07 4.80 -1.32
N GLY A 44 9.64 3.80 -2.00
CA GLY A 44 10.40 2.71 -1.39
C GLY A 44 11.90 2.95 -1.21
N ASP A 45 12.47 3.93 -1.94
CA ASP A 45 13.90 3.95 -2.27
C ASP A 45 14.73 5.02 -1.53
N ILE A 46 14.13 5.83 -0.65
CA ILE A 46 14.91 6.73 0.22
C ILE A 46 15.43 5.91 1.42
N PRO A 47 16.74 5.64 1.54
CA PRO A 47 17.26 4.85 2.64
C PRO A 47 17.18 5.66 3.94
N MET A 48 16.33 5.22 4.87
CA MET A 48 16.24 5.83 6.19
C MET A 48 17.57 5.68 6.95
N ALA A 49 17.97 6.71 7.69
CA ALA A 49 19.25 6.70 8.38
C ALA A 49 19.27 5.57 9.45
N PRO A 50 20.39 4.85 9.65
CA PRO A 50 20.47 3.76 10.63
C PRO A 50 20.18 4.16 12.08
N ARG A 51 20.26 5.46 12.41
CA ARG A 51 19.87 6.01 13.72
C ARG A 51 18.36 6.17 13.85
N GLU A 52 17.70 6.67 12.81
CA GLU A 52 16.24 6.81 12.77
C GLU A 52 15.56 5.44 12.82
N ARG A 53 16.09 4.44 12.08
CA ARG A 53 15.59 3.07 12.18
C ARG A 53 15.71 2.48 13.59
N ARG A 54 16.80 2.78 14.31
CA ARG A 54 16.98 2.32 15.70
C ARG A 54 15.91 2.89 16.62
N GLN A 55 15.55 4.16 16.47
CA GLN A 55 14.50 4.79 17.27
C GLN A 55 13.15 4.08 17.12
N TRP A 56 12.79 3.67 15.90
CA TRP A 56 11.57 2.87 15.67
C TRP A 56 11.65 1.47 16.28
N GLY A 57 12.83 0.85 16.22
CA GLY A 57 13.09 -0.43 16.89
C GLY A 57 13.00 -0.35 18.42
N GLU A 58 13.48 0.74 19.02
CA GLU A 58 13.36 1.02 20.46
C GLU A 58 11.90 1.20 20.87
N ARG A 59 11.13 2.01 20.13
CA ARG A 59 9.68 2.18 20.36
C ARG A 59 8.92 0.85 20.26
N LEU A 60 9.24 0.02 19.27
CA LEU A 60 8.65 -1.31 19.15
C LEU A 60 9.02 -2.22 20.33
N GLY A 61 10.24 -2.10 20.86
CA GLY A 61 10.69 -2.77 22.07
C GLY A 61 9.89 -2.35 23.31
N GLU A 62 9.62 -1.05 23.46
CA GLU A 62 8.78 -0.52 24.55
C GLU A 62 7.34 -1.07 24.51
N ILE A 63 6.73 -1.12 23.32
CA ILE A 63 5.40 -1.71 23.13
C ILE A 63 5.42 -3.21 23.50
N SER A 64 6.42 -3.95 23.02
CA SER A 64 6.58 -5.37 23.34
C SER A 64 6.72 -5.59 24.85
N GLN A 65 7.51 -4.75 25.53
CA GLN A 65 7.72 -4.87 26.98
C GLN A 65 6.43 -4.60 27.76
N ARG A 66 5.62 -3.62 27.35
CA ARG A 66 4.32 -3.33 27.97
C ARG A 66 3.32 -4.46 27.77
N TRP A 67 3.33 -5.11 26.61
CA TRP A 67 2.56 -6.33 26.39
C TRP A 67 3.01 -7.47 27.31
N ASP A 68 4.32 -7.71 27.42
CA ASP A 68 4.88 -8.75 28.28
C ASP A 68 4.61 -8.48 29.77
N ALA A 69 4.53 -7.21 30.18
CA ALA A 69 4.13 -6.79 31.52
C ALA A 69 2.62 -6.98 31.80
N GLY A 70 1.81 -7.20 30.77
CA GLY A 70 0.36 -7.28 30.88
C GLY A 70 -0.34 -5.92 30.97
N ASP A 71 0.37 -4.83 30.66
CA ASP A 71 -0.16 -3.46 30.68
C ASP A 71 -0.98 -3.11 29.44
N LEU A 72 -0.98 -3.98 28.42
CA LEU A 72 -1.69 -3.82 27.16
C LEU A 72 -2.65 -5.00 26.94
N ASP A 73 -3.89 -4.70 26.54
CA ASP A 73 -4.76 -5.69 25.92
C ASP A 73 -4.37 -5.92 24.43
N LEU A 74 -4.88 -6.99 23.79
CA LEU A 74 -4.54 -7.30 22.39
C LEU A 74 -4.97 -6.18 21.42
N ARG A 75 -6.10 -5.52 21.71
CA ARG A 75 -6.63 -4.45 20.88
C ARG A 75 -5.77 -3.20 21.00
N GLU A 76 -5.35 -2.84 22.21
CA GLU A 76 -4.44 -1.75 22.50
C GLU A 76 -3.08 -2.00 21.84
N LEU A 77 -2.55 -3.23 21.92
CA LEU A 77 -1.36 -3.64 21.18
C LEU A 77 -1.52 -3.39 19.67
N HIS A 78 -2.60 -3.87 19.07
CA HIS A 78 -2.86 -3.67 17.64
C HIS A 78 -2.95 -2.19 17.25
N LEU A 79 -3.59 -1.36 18.08
CA LEU A 79 -3.70 0.08 17.85
C LEU A 79 -2.34 0.78 17.96
N GLU A 80 -1.52 0.43 18.95
CA GLU A 80 -0.18 1.00 19.11
C GLU A 80 0.76 0.56 17.98
N LEU A 81 0.70 -0.71 17.55
CA LEU A 81 1.45 -1.20 16.40
C LEU A 81 1.00 -0.54 15.10
N ALA A 82 -0.31 -0.33 14.92
CA ALA A 82 -0.85 0.38 13.76
C ALA A 82 -0.36 1.84 13.72
N ALA A 83 -0.38 2.53 14.86
CA ALA A 83 0.15 3.89 14.98
C ALA A 83 1.67 3.94 14.69
N LEU A 84 2.44 2.98 15.23
CA LEU A 84 3.88 2.88 15.01
C LEU A 84 4.21 2.66 13.52
N LEU A 85 3.53 1.71 12.86
CA LEU A 85 3.77 1.43 11.45
C LEU A 85 3.35 2.57 10.53
N ARG A 86 2.28 3.30 10.85
CA ARG A 86 1.91 4.52 10.11
C ARG A 86 2.97 5.60 10.22
N GLY A 87 3.44 5.88 11.44
CA GLY A 87 4.51 6.85 11.67
C GLY A 87 5.82 6.45 10.99
N PHE A 88 6.16 5.15 11.02
CA PHE A 88 7.31 4.62 10.30
C PHE A 88 7.16 4.76 8.78
N ALA A 89 5.98 4.43 8.24
CA ALA A 89 5.70 4.54 6.82
C ALA A 89 5.75 6.00 6.35
N GLU A 90 5.17 6.95 7.08
CA GLU A 90 5.26 8.39 6.81
C GLU A 90 6.70 8.91 6.84
N ALA A 91 7.47 8.54 7.87
CA ALA A 91 8.87 8.93 7.97
C ALA A 91 9.72 8.39 6.81
N ARG A 92 9.32 7.26 6.22
CA ARG A 92 10.01 6.62 5.10
C ARG A 92 9.55 7.12 3.74
N SER A 93 8.24 7.25 3.53
CA SER A 93 7.65 7.66 2.25
C SER A 93 7.71 9.16 2.02
N GLY A 94 7.74 9.96 3.08
CA GLY A 94 7.54 11.40 3.02
C GLY A 94 6.10 11.81 2.68
N GLU A 95 5.17 10.84 2.59
CA GLU A 95 3.74 11.08 2.40
C GLU A 95 2.99 11.07 3.72
N GLU A 96 1.83 11.73 3.75
CA GLU A 96 0.97 11.80 4.93
C GLU A 96 0.25 10.46 5.18
N ILE A 97 0.90 9.52 5.88
CA ILE A 97 0.36 8.17 6.12
C ILE A 97 -0.44 8.08 7.42
N THR A 98 -0.12 8.90 8.42
CA THR A 98 -0.80 8.86 9.73
C THR A 98 -2.30 9.18 9.65
N THR A 99 -2.70 10.02 8.70
CA THR A 99 -4.10 10.39 8.45
C THR A 99 -4.76 9.58 7.34
N ALA A 100 -3.96 8.85 6.54
CA ALA A 100 -4.45 8.06 5.43
C ALA A 100 -5.21 6.81 5.90
N THR A 101 -6.30 6.52 5.18
CA THR A 101 -7.04 5.28 5.32
C THR A 101 -6.24 4.11 4.76
N VAL A 102 -6.52 2.90 5.22
CA VAL A 102 -5.90 1.68 4.70
C VAL A 102 -6.08 1.55 3.18
N SER A 103 -7.24 1.96 2.65
CA SER A 103 -7.48 1.91 1.21
C SER A 103 -6.60 2.88 0.43
N GLU A 104 -6.35 4.07 0.97
CA GLU A 104 -5.47 5.07 0.35
C GLU A 104 -4.01 4.60 0.37
N ILE A 105 -3.55 4.06 1.50
CA ILE A 105 -2.20 3.49 1.65
C ILE A 105 -1.97 2.38 0.61
N LEU A 106 -2.97 1.50 0.41
CA LEU A 106 -2.90 0.43 -0.59
C LEU A 106 -2.97 0.92 -2.05
N ASP A 107 -3.61 2.07 -2.31
CA ASP A 107 -3.63 2.71 -3.64
C ASP A 107 -2.29 3.42 -3.91
N MET A 108 -1.73 4.12 -2.92
CA MET A 108 -0.41 4.77 -2.97
C MET A 108 0.70 3.75 -3.26
N ALA A 109 0.62 2.57 -2.63
CA ALA A 109 1.55 1.47 -2.86
C ALA A 109 1.44 0.81 -4.26
N ALA A 110 0.43 1.18 -5.06
CA ALA A 110 0.11 0.56 -6.36
C ALA A 110 0.08 -0.98 -6.30
N THR A 111 -0.48 -1.51 -5.20
CA THR A 111 -0.52 -2.94 -4.89
C THR A 111 -1.11 -3.80 -6.01
N ALA A 112 -0.56 -5.00 -6.25
CA ALA A 112 -1.00 -5.89 -7.33
C ALA A 112 -2.25 -6.73 -6.99
N GLY A 113 -2.67 -6.75 -5.73
CA GLY A 113 -3.79 -7.56 -5.24
C GLY A 113 -5.18 -6.87 -5.29
N PRO A 114 -6.19 -7.44 -4.61
CA PRO A 114 -7.56 -6.92 -4.62
C PRO A 114 -7.65 -5.50 -4.09
N ARG A 115 -8.43 -4.63 -4.75
CA ARG A 115 -8.67 -3.24 -4.30
C ARG A 115 -9.55 -3.17 -3.05
N SER A 116 -10.36 -4.19 -2.79
CA SER A 116 -11.18 -4.26 -1.59
C SER A 116 -10.32 -4.58 -0.37
N VAL A 117 -10.30 -3.68 0.61
CA VAL A 117 -9.61 -3.88 1.90
C VAL A 117 -10.07 -5.17 2.57
N GLU A 118 -11.36 -5.50 2.48
CA GLU A 118 -11.92 -6.70 3.10
C GLU A 118 -11.44 -7.99 2.42
N GLU A 119 -11.38 -8.00 1.09
CA GLU A 119 -10.89 -9.16 0.32
C GLU A 119 -9.40 -9.37 0.53
N ARG A 120 -8.64 -8.28 0.58
CA ARG A 120 -7.22 -8.30 0.92
C ARG A 120 -6.98 -8.80 2.33
N ARG A 121 -7.70 -8.29 3.33
CA ARG A 121 -7.65 -8.77 4.71
C ARG A 121 -7.93 -10.27 4.79
N ARG A 122 -8.96 -10.77 4.09
CA ARG A 122 -9.29 -12.19 4.04
C ARG A 122 -8.14 -13.01 3.46
N SER A 123 -7.51 -12.51 2.40
CA SER A 123 -6.36 -13.15 1.75
C SER A 123 -5.14 -13.20 2.67
N VAL A 124 -4.83 -12.09 3.35
CA VAL A 124 -3.74 -12.00 4.34
C VAL A 124 -3.98 -12.95 5.51
N ARG A 125 -5.20 -12.97 6.07
CA ARG A 125 -5.56 -13.91 7.14
C ARG A 125 -5.48 -15.37 6.71
N ALA A 126 -5.90 -15.70 5.49
CA ALA A 126 -5.80 -17.05 4.96
C ALA A 126 -4.34 -17.46 4.74
N ALA A 127 -3.47 -16.52 4.38
CA ALA A 127 -2.05 -16.76 4.17
C ALA A 127 -1.22 -16.75 5.47
N GLY A 128 -1.72 -16.13 6.54
CA GLY A 128 -0.98 -15.91 7.79
C GLY A 128 0.23 -14.99 7.63
N ARG A 129 0.24 -14.17 6.57
CA ARG A 129 1.30 -13.19 6.30
C ARG A 129 0.83 -12.17 5.25
N PRO A 130 1.42 -10.97 5.23
CA PRO A 130 1.23 -10.04 4.13
C PRO A 130 1.75 -10.64 2.81
N LEU A 131 1.08 -10.28 1.73
CA LEU A 131 1.27 -10.81 0.37
C LEU A 131 1.96 -9.81 -0.54
N ASP A 132 1.90 -8.51 -0.24
CA ASP A 132 2.47 -7.51 -1.13
C ASP A 132 4.01 -7.51 -1.13
N ILE A 133 4.56 -7.23 -2.31
CA ILE A 133 5.99 -7.06 -2.54
C ILE A 133 6.43 -5.62 -2.29
N ASN A 134 5.51 -4.65 -2.45
CA ASN A 134 5.75 -3.26 -2.18
C ASN A 134 5.79 -3.03 -0.67
N PRO A 135 6.87 -2.45 -0.11
CA PRO A 135 6.72 -1.26 0.70
C PRO A 135 5.49 -1.03 1.61
N LEU A 136 5.01 0.17 1.38
CA LEU A 136 3.74 0.67 1.81
C LEU A 136 2.56 -0.33 1.64
N GLY A 137 2.60 -1.24 0.65
CA GLY A 137 1.59 -2.29 0.48
C GLY A 137 1.55 -3.29 1.64
N HIS A 138 2.70 -3.78 2.10
CA HIS A 138 2.81 -4.68 3.25
C HIS A 138 2.29 -4.02 4.53
N VAL A 139 2.61 -2.73 4.73
CA VAL A 139 2.10 -1.95 5.86
C VAL A 139 0.58 -1.83 5.78
N GLY A 140 0.04 -1.46 4.61
CA GLY A 140 -1.39 -1.38 4.40
C GLY A 140 -2.12 -2.71 4.69
N GLU A 141 -1.50 -3.85 4.36
CA GLU A 141 -2.04 -5.17 4.65
C GLU A 141 -2.07 -5.51 6.15
N LEU A 142 -1.03 -5.15 6.89
CA LEU A 142 -1.00 -5.32 8.36
C LEU A 142 -2.03 -4.42 9.04
N LEU A 143 -2.14 -3.15 8.61
CA LEU A 143 -3.16 -2.23 9.11
C LEU A 143 -4.57 -2.74 8.84
N ALA A 144 -4.82 -3.31 7.66
CA ALA A 144 -6.12 -3.91 7.32
C ALA A 144 -6.55 -5.02 8.32
N VAL A 145 -5.58 -5.73 8.90
CA VAL A 145 -5.83 -6.78 9.89
C VAL A 145 -6.01 -6.18 11.29
N TRP A 146 -5.10 -5.31 11.73
CA TRP A 146 -5.04 -4.81 13.11
C TRP A 146 -6.09 -3.76 13.46
N GLU A 147 -6.58 -2.98 12.49
CA GLU A 147 -7.64 -1.99 12.75
C GLU A 147 -9.02 -2.60 12.94
N GLN A 148 -9.16 -3.89 12.64
CA GLN A 148 -10.38 -4.62 12.89
C GLN A 148 -10.38 -5.14 14.33
N PRO A 149 -11.52 -5.11 15.03
CA PRO A 149 -11.63 -5.72 16.36
C PRO A 149 -11.20 -7.20 16.30
N SER A 150 -10.12 -7.55 16.99
CA SER A 150 -9.63 -8.91 17.09
C SER A 150 -10.38 -9.66 18.20
N PHE A 151 -11.08 -10.73 17.82
CA PHE A 151 -11.75 -11.65 18.75
C PHE A 151 -11.05 -13.02 18.73
N ASP A 152 -9.73 -13.03 18.63
CA ASP A 152 -8.96 -14.26 18.51
C ASP A 152 -9.07 -15.10 19.79
N ARG A 153 -9.20 -16.41 19.59
CA ARG A 153 -9.31 -17.37 20.70
C ARG A 153 -8.00 -17.48 21.49
N GLU A 154 -6.87 -17.14 20.86
CA GLU A 154 -5.53 -17.22 21.44
C GLU A 154 -4.82 -15.86 21.32
N PRO A 155 -5.09 -14.92 22.24
CA PRO A 155 -4.60 -13.55 22.12
C PRO A 155 -3.07 -13.44 22.20
N GLN A 156 -2.41 -14.36 22.90
CA GLN A 156 -0.95 -14.40 23.01
C GLN A 156 -0.27 -14.76 21.68
N ALA A 157 -0.80 -15.73 20.95
CA ALA A 157 -0.26 -16.11 19.66
C ALA A 157 -0.41 -14.97 18.64
N ALA A 158 -1.60 -14.35 18.60
CA ALA A 158 -1.88 -13.21 17.74
C ALA A 158 -0.97 -12.01 18.03
N ALA A 159 -0.76 -11.70 19.32
CA ALA A 159 0.17 -10.64 19.74
C ALA A 159 1.61 -10.90 19.27
N GLN A 160 2.09 -12.13 19.45
CA GLN A 160 3.45 -12.50 19.06
C GLN A 160 3.66 -12.41 17.54
N GLU A 161 2.65 -12.83 16.76
CA GLU A 161 2.63 -12.71 15.31
C GLU A 161 2.66 -11.24 14.87
N ALA A 162 1.83 -10.39 15.48
CA ALA A 162 1.79 -8.96 15.19
C ALA A 162 3.13 -8.26 15.49
N LEU A 163 3.73 -8.54 16.66
CA LEU A 163 5.05 -8.02 17.03
C LEU A 163 6.15 -8.50 16.09
N THR A 164 6.08 -9.74 15.62
CA THR A 164 7.05 -10.31 14.68
C THR A 164 6.96 -9.61 13.33
N HIS A 165 5.75 -9.42 12.80
CA HIS A 165 5.55 -8.70 11.54
C HIS A 165 5.97 -7.23 11.64
N ALA A 166 5.62 -6.53 12.72
CA ALA A 166 6.07 -5.16 12.94
C ALA A 166 7.61 -5.06 12.97
N ARG A 167 8.28 -6.02 13.62
CA ARG A 167 9.74 -6.08 13.66
C ARG A 167 10.33 -6.36 12.28
N GLU A 168 9.74 -7.26 11.50
CA GLU A 168 10.19 -7.53 10.14
C GLU A 168 10.14 -6.26 9.28
N VAL A 169 9.04 -5.51 9.33
CA VAL A 169 8.89 -4.25 8.59
C VAL A 169 9.97 -3.23 8.98
N VAL A 170 10.15 -2.98 10.27
CA VAL A 170 11.12 -1.98 10.77
C VAL A 170 12.58 -2.38 10.48
N THR A 171 12.89 -3.67 10.43
CA THR A 171 14.26 -4.15 10.21
C THR A 171 14.63 -4.31 8.74
N ARG A 172 13.69 -4.79 7.93
CA ARG A 172 13.90 -5.09 6.52
C ARG A 172 13.87 -3.83 5.66
N TRP A 173 13.09 -2.83 6.05
CA TRP A 173 12.92 -1.57 5.32
C TRP A 173 13.56 -0.40 6.04
#